data_AF-A0A8S3YPL7-F1
#
_entry.id   AF-A0A8S3YPL7-F1
#
_cell.length_a   1.000
_cell.length_b   1.000
_cell.length_c   1.000
_cell.angle_alpha   90.00
_cell.angle_beta   90.00
_cell.angle_gamma   90.00
#
_symmetry.space_group_name_H-M   'P 1'
#
loop_
_entity.id
_entity.type
_entity.pdbx_description
1 polymer ?
#
loop_
_entity_poly.entity_id
_entity_poly.type
_entity_poly.pdbx_seq_one_letter_code
_entity_poly.pdbx_strand_id
1 'polypeptide(L)'
;GGYCLKSLAEGCALTLRSLLRDPCPRLPPLTEPSDSMMTTILNAIKILRNYWKCFKHFETLEHSEVCTFTDVNTMPPAPDVTFSTPENRPDKFEIINCYPVQEEKVRTHFANLIQKLIAEADLSVAEHRCCYVFDAEMRSHKNLHDKSHPERPERISKIYATMAEWKLLQKCLTVASRLARKSELLWIHGEDYLNDLLRSQTKADDELKSFPVEHRYTSIYLHQKSVHCALLSCGSLLNVVEAVLRGKSQSGVAIVRPPGHHAESKKAMGFCFFNNVAVAARFAQVHFGLKRILIVDWDVHHGNATQHQFYTDPSVLYISLHRYDNGNFFPGSSDADFKCVGSGAGEGSNVNIPWSNARMGDAEYIAAFTQIIMPIAYEFAPELVLVSAGFDCAVGDPLGGYAVTPNCFGHMTHMLMGLANGKVVLSLEGGYNLNSLSYSMSTCMATLLGYPCPMLGNLIPNERAVETIRDVIETHKQYWTSLRGY
;
A
#
# COMPACT_ATOMS: atom_id res chain seq x y z
N GLY A 1 -25.92 16.17 14.77
CA GLY A 1 -25.81 17.50 15.41
C GLY A 1 -24.47 17.61 16.09
N GLY A 2 -23.97 18.82 16.33
CA GLY A 2 -22.77 19.07 17.11
C GLY A 2 -23.00 20.32 17.95
N TYR A 3 -22.91 20.18 19.27
CA TYR A 3 -23.35 21.24 20.20
C TYR A 3 -22.18 22.01 20.82
N CYS A 4 -20.95 21.53 20.63
CA CYS A 4 -19.76 22.35 20.80
C CYS A 4 -19.50 23.10 19.49
N LEU A 5 -19.78 24.40 19.47
CA LEU A 5 -19.72 25.22 18.25
C LEU A 5 -18.36 25.14 17.53
N LYS A 6 -17.28 25.14 18.31
CA LYS A 6 -15.92 25.07 17.76
C LYS A 6 -15.64 23.71 17.12
N SER A 7 -15.90 22.60 17.82
CA SER A 7 -15.77 21.27 17.25
C SER A 7 -16.67 21.06 16.02
N LEU A 8 -17.90 21.59 16.05
CA LEU A 8 -18.81 21.51 14.91
C LEU A 8 -18.23 22.23 13.70
N ALA A 9 -17.78 23.48 13.86
CA ALA A 9 -17.23 24.27 12.77
C ALA A 9 -16.00 23.59 12.15
N GLU A 10 -15.06 23.11 12.98
CA GLU A 10 -13.88 22.39 12.52
C GLU A 10 -14.23 21.07 11.81
N GLY A 11 -15.13 20.27 12.40
CA GLY A 11 -15.59 19.03 11.79
C GLY A 11 -16.25 19.25 10.41
N CYS A 12 -17.09 20.28 10.30
CA CYS A 12 -17.69 20.67 9.01
C CYS A 12 -16.64 21.16 8.00
N ALA A 13 -15.67 21.97 8.43
CA ALA A 13 -14.60 22.47 7.56
C ALA A 13 -13.72 21.34 7.02
N LEU A 14 -13.29 20.41 7.88
CA LEU A 14 -12.51 19.24 7.46
C LEU A 14 -13.29 18.31 6.54
N THR A 15 -14.59 18.13 6.80
CA THR A 15 -15.48 17.36 5.90
C THR A 15 -15.58 18.03 4.52
N LEU A 16 -15.75 19.35 4.48
CA LEU A 16 -15.78 20.11 3.23
C LEU A 16 -14.46 20.01 2.47
N ARG A 17 -13.31 20.08 3.17
CA ARG A 17 -11.99 19.87 2.55
C ARG A 17 -11.89 18.52 1.87
N SER A 18 -12.33 17.44 2.51
CA SER A 18 -12.39 16.11 1.87
C SER A 18 -13.30 16.08 0.64
N LEU A 19 -14.45 16.76 0.67
CA LEU A 19 -15.33 16.89 -0.51
C LEU A 19 -14.70 17.70 -1.65
N LEU A 20 -13.90 18.71 -1.31
CA LEU A 20 -13.06 19.49 -2.24
C LEU A 20 -11.78 18.73 -2.65
N ARG A 21 -11.62 17.50 -2.15
CA ARG A 21 -10.54 16.56 -2.47
C ARG A 21 -9.18 17.02 -1.98
N ASP A 22 -9.12 17.85 -0.96
CA ASP A 22 -7.88 18.14 -0.27
C ASP A 22 -7.39 16.87 0.44
N PRO A 23 -6.07 16.70 0.62
CA PRO A 23 -5.54 15.53 1.30
C PRO A 23 -6.05 15.46 2.76
N CYS A 24 -6.23 14.23 3.25
CA CYS A 24 -6.61 14.02 4.64
C CYS A 24 -5.46 14.45 5.57
N PRO A 25 -5.71 15.25 6.62
CA PRO A 25 -4.65 15.60 7.56
C PRO A 25 -4.10 14.34 8.23
N ARG A 26 -2.84 14.40 8.69
CA ARG A 26 -2.24 13.29 9.42
C ARG A 26 -3.02 13.05 10.72
N LEU A 27 -3.37 11.79 10.96
CA LEU A 27 -3.84 11.36 12.27
C LEU A 27 -2.63 11.27 13.21
N PRO A 28 -2.75 11.68 14.48
CA PRO A 28 -1.77 11.32 15.49
C PRO A 28 -1.69 9.79 15.63
N PRO A 29 -0.60 9.23 16.18
CA PRO A 29 -0.52 7.81 16.47
C PRO A 29 -1.79 7.34 17.18
N LEU A 30 -2.45 6.34 16.60
CA LEU A 30 -3.71 5.84 17.13
C LEU A 30 -3.45 5.12 18.46
N THR A 31 -4.32 5.34 19.43
CA THR A 31 -4.34 4.54 20.66
C THR A 31 -5.12 3.25 20.40
N GLU A 32 -4.86 2.21 21.19
CA GLU A 32 -5.64 0.99 21.14
C GLU A 32 -7.15 1.31 21.25
N PRO A 33 -8.01 0.72 20.40
CA PRO A 33 -9.45 0.83 20.56
C PRO A 33 -9.87 0.29 21.95
N SER A 34 -10.84 0.92 22.60
CA SER A 34 -11.31 0.43 23.90
C SER A 34 -12.05 -0.91 23.77
N ASP A 35 -11.97 -1.76 24.78
CA ASP A 35 -12.66 -3.06 24.82
C ASP A 35 -14.17 -2.94 24.57
N SER A 36 -14.79 -1.86 25.06
CA SER A 36 -16.21 -1.56 24.82
C SER A 36 -16.52 -1.28 23.35
N MET A 37 -15.65 -0.54 22.66
CA MET A 37 -15.78 -0.29 21.21
C MET A 37 -15.59 -1.59 20.42
N MET A 38 -14.56 -2.37 20.76
CA MET A 38 -14.30 -3.66 20.11
C MET A 38 -15.46 -4.62 20.28
N THR A 39 -16.01 -4.75 21.49
CA THR A 39 -17.20 -5.55 21.79
C THR A 39 -18.40 -5.10 20.97
N THR A 40 -18.58 -3.79 20.79
CA THR A 40 -19.69 -3.23 19.99
C THR A 40 -19.55 -3.60 18.52
N ILE A 41 -18.36 -3.46 17.94
CA ILE A 41 -18.08 -3.82 16.54
C ILE A 41 -18.29 -5.33 16.33
N LEU A 42 -17.73 -6.17 17.21
CA LEU A 42 -17.87 -7.62 17.15
C LEU A 42 -19.33 -8.08 17.25
N ASN A 43 -20.12 -7.47 18.15
CA ASN A 43 -21.55 -7.75 18.25
C ASN A 43 -22.30 -7.38 16.97
N ALA A 44 -21.98 -6.24 16.35
CA ALA A 44 -22.56 -5.84 15.07
C ALA A 44 -22.22 -6.85 13.97
N ILE A 45 -20.96 -7.27 13.86
CA ILE A 45 -20.51 -8.29 12.90
C ILE A 45 -21.27 -9.60 13.15
N LYS A 46 -21.33 -10.08 14.40
CA LYS A 46 -22.02 -11.32 14.79
C LYS A 46 -23.48 -11.32 14.37
N ILE A 47 -24.22 -10.24 14.65
CA ILE A 47 -25.65 -10.12 14.32
C ILE A 47 -25.85 -10.02 12.80
N LEU A 48 -24.99 -9.25 12.11
CA LEU A 48 -25.16 -8.94 10.70
C LEU A 48 -24.62 -10.01 9.75
N ARG A 49 -23.82 -10.99 10.21
CA ARG A 49 -23.18 -12.02 9.36
C ARG A 49 -24.14 -12.85 8.51
N ASN A 50 -25.35 -13.07 9.02
CA ASN A 50 -26.36 -13.87 8.30
C ASN A 50 -26.88 -13.13 7.06
N TYR A 51 -26.77 -11.79 7.04
CA TYR A 51 -27.27 -10.93 5.99
C TYR A 51 -26.16 -10.47 5.02
N TRP A 52 -24.93 -10.32 5.51
CA TRP A 52 -23.82 -9.77 4.73
C TRP A 52 -22.67 -10.75 4.57
N LYS A 53 -22.38 -11.15 3.32
CA LYS A 53 -21.32 -12.13 3.02
C LYS A 53 -19.92 -11.68 3.47
N CYS A 54 -19.64 -10.38 3.41
CA CYS A 54 -18.35 -9.83 3.87
C CYS A 54 -18.05 -10.12 5.35
N PHE A 55 -19.07 -10.33 6.19
CA PHE A 55 -18.92 -10.67 7.60
C PHE A 55 -18.82 -12.18 7.86
N LYS A 56 -19.06 -13.03 6.86
CA LYS A 56 -18.95 -14.50 7.02
C LYS A 56 -17.51 -14.99 7.16
N HIS A 57 -16.55 -14.10 6.91
CA HIS A 57 -15.12 -14.39 6.88
C HIS A 57 -14.46 -14.35 8.26
N PHE A 58 -15.04 -13.57 9.17
CA PHE A 58 -14.64 -13.43 10.58
C PHE A 58 -14.92 -14.73 11.35
N GLU A 59 -14.05 -15.07 12.30
CA GLU A 59 -14.26 -16.27 13.13
C GLU A 59 -15.55 -16.14 13.97
N THR A 60 -16.18 -17.29 14.20
CA THR A 60 -17.18 -17.39 15.28
C THR A 60 -16.43 -17.36 16.59
N LEU A 61 -16.64 -16.34 17.42
CA LEU A 61 -16.39 -16.47 18.86
C LEU A 61 -17.13 -17.73 19.33
N GLU A 62 -16.39 -18.80 19.65
CA GLU A 62 -17.02 -20.01 20.18
C GLU A 62 -17.58 -19.71 21.57
N HIS A 63 -18.67 -20.39 21.95
CA HIS A 63 -19.37 -20.17 23.22
C HIS A 63 -18.49 -20.33 24.47
N SER A 64 -17.31 -20.93 24.35
CA SER A 64 -16.33 -21.18 25.41
C SER A 64 -15.12 -20.23 25.42
N GLU A 65 -14.96 -19.37 24.42
CA GLU A 65 -13.89 -18.37 24.41
C GLU A 65 -14.29 -17.17 25.26
N VAL A 66 -14.11 -17.34 26.57
CA VAL A 66 -14.19 -16.24 27.52
C VAL A 66 -13.01 -15.32 27.23
N CYS A 67 -13.27 -14.24 26.50
CA CYS A 67 -12.41 -13.08 26.55
C CYS A 67 -12.25 -12.67 28.01
N THR A 68 -11.04 -12.81 28.56
CA THR A 68 -10.72 -12.37 29.92
C THR A 68 -10.30 -10.91 29.85
N PHE A 69 -11.28 -10.01 29.81
CA PHE A 69 -11.04 -8.58 29.98
C PHE A 69 -11.34 -8.22 31.43
N THR A 70 -10.41 -7.52 32.07
CA THR A 70 -10.41 -7.32 33.53
C THR A 70 -11.56 -6.46 34.06
N ASP A 71 -12.29 -5.72 33.20
CA ASP A 71 -13.27 -4.72 33.67
C ASP A 71 -14.58 -4.59 32.85
N VAL A 72 -14.89 -5.53 31.95
CA VAL A 72 -16.14 -5.48 31.16
C VAL A 72 -16.82 -6.85 31.20
N ASN A 73 -18.14 -6.87 31.41
CA ASN A 73 -18.93 -8.11 31.41
C ASN A 73 -18.80 -8.82 30.03
N THR A 74 -18.00 -9.89 29.97
CA THR A 74 -17.47 -10.49 28.74
C THR A 74 -18.32 -11.60 28.13
N MET A 75 -19.57 -11.76 28.58
CA MET A 75 -20.45 -12.75 27.96
C MET A 75 -20.90 -12.26 26.58
N PRO A 76 -20.62 -12.97 25.48
CA PRO A 76 -21.23 -12.65 24.19
C PRO A 76 -22.76 -12.70 24.35
N PRO A 77 -23.53 -11.80 23.69
CA PRO A 77 -24.97 -11.85 23.78
C PRO A 77 -25.43 -13.26 23.38
N ALA A 78 -26.14 -13.91 24.29
CA ALA A 78 -26.71 -15.22 24.09
C ALA A 78 -27.53 -15.23 22.78
N PRO A 79 -27.60 -16.36 22.05
CA PRO A 79 -28.34 -16.47 20.80
C PRO A 79 -29.81 -16.04 20.89
N ASP A 80 -30.33 -15.93 22.12
CA ASP A 80 -31.71 -15.60 22.45
C ASP A 80 -31.86 -14.20 23.08
N VAL A 81 -30.85 -13.32 23.00
CA VAL A 81 -30.95 -11.95 23.51
C VAL A 81 -31.90 -11.13 22.64
N THR A 82 -33.17 -11.21 23.00
CA THR A 82 -34.14 -10.15 22.76
C THR A 82 -33.86 -9.06 23.78
N PHE A 83 -33.55 -7.83 23.33
CA PHE A 83 -33.64 -6.65 24.17
C PHE A 83 -35.12 -6.38 24.48
N SER A 84 -35.68 -7.18 25.38
CA SER A 84 -36.82 -6.75 26.17
C SER A 84 -36.22 -6.07 27.39
N THR A 85 -36.25 -4.75 27.44
CA THR A 85 -36.09 -4.03 28.70
C THR A 85 -37.50 -3.78 29.22
N PRO A 86 -38.03 -4.56 30.18
CA PRO A 86 -39.38 -4.34 30.68
C PRO A 86 -39.50 -3.09 31.56
N GLU A 87 -38.40 -2.37 31.87
CA GLU A 87 -38.45 -1.39 32.97
C GLU A 87 -37.97 0.03 32.68
N ASN A 88 -37.33 0.37 31.54
CA ASN A 88 -36.72 1.71 31.42
C ASN A 88 -36.77 2.36 30.02
N ARG A 89 -37.62 1.89 29.10
CA ARG A 89 -37.84 2.61 27.84
C ARG A 89 -39.12 3.44 27.97
N PRO A 90 -39.02 4.74 28.26
CA PRO A 90 -40.22 5.56 28.42
C PRO A 90 -41.00 5.61 27.10
N ASP A 91 -42.32 5.51 27.15
CA ASP A 91 -43.20 5.64 25.97
C ASP A 91 -43.07 7.02 25.29
N LYS A 92 -42.56 8.00 26.04
CA LYS A 92 -42.26 9.35 25.59
C LYS A 92 -40.93 9.80 26.18
N PHE A 93 -40.04 10.29 25.33
CA PHE A 93 -38.82 10.95 25.77
C PHE A 93 -39.10 12.44 25.94
N GLU A 94 -38.83 12.99 27.12
CA GLU A 94 -38.79 14.43 27.27
C GLU A 94 -37.65 14.98 26.38
N ILE A 95 -37.95 16.01 25.59
CA ILE A 95 -37.02 16.60 24.62
C ILE A 95 -36.49 17.98 25.04
N ILE A 96 -36.98 18.51 26.16
CA ILE A 96 -36.65 19.85 26.67
C ILE A 96 -35.93 19.68 28.01
N ASN A 97 -34.76 20.30 28.17
CA ASN A 97 -33.93 20.27 29.40
C ASN A 97 -33.40 18.90 29.83
N CYS A 98 -33.48 17.87 28.98
CA CYS A 98 -32.95 16.52 29.25
C CYS A 98 -31.51 16.33 28.76
N TYR A 99 -30.84 17.40 28.31
CA TYR A 99 -29.46 17.33 27.88
C TYR A 99 -28.51 17.54 29.07
N PRO A 100 -27.38 16.81 29.14
CA PRO A 100 -26.41 16.98 30.20
C PRO A 100 -25.86 18.42 30.21
N VAL A 101 -26.01 19.14 31.31
CA VAL A 101 -25.34 20.43 31.51
C VAL A 101 -23.92 20.16 31.98
N GLN A 102 -22.94 20.40 31.11
CA GLN A 102 -21.53 20.23 31.47
C GLN A 102 -21.08 21.34 32.42
N GLU A 103 -20.35 20.94 33.46
CA GLU A 103 -19.64 21.86 34.36
C GLU A 103 -18.62 22.72 33.60
N GLU A 104 -18.34 23.93 34.11
CA GLU A 104 -17.42 24.87 33.47
C GLU A 104 -16.00 24.32 33.28
N LYS A 105 -15.55 23.50 34.25
CA LYS A 105 -14.25 22.81 34.18
C LYS A 105 -14.16 21.87 32.98
N VAL A 106 -15.23 21.11 32.71
CA VAL A 106 -15.32 20.18 31.59
C VAL A 106 -15.33 20.94 30.27
N ARG A 107 -16.10 22.03 30.18
CA ARG A 107 -16.14 22.91 29.00
C ARG A 107 -14.77 23.50 28.70
N THR A 108 -14.08 24.01 29.72
CA THR A 108 -12.73 24.59 29.60
C THR A 108 -11.71 23.55 29.15
N HIS A 109 -11.75 22.34 29.73
CA HIS A 109 -10.89 21.23 29.33
C HIS A 109 -11.02 20.91 27.84
N PHE A 110 -12.25 20.71 27.36
CA PHE A 110 -12.49 20.40 25.95
C PHE A 110 -12.18 21.58 25.02
N ALA A 111 -12.45 22.83 25.43
CA ALA A 111 -12.07 24.01 24.64
C ALA A 111 -10.56 24.07 24.39
N ASN A 112 -9.75 23.77 25.42
CA ASN A 112 -8.30 23.70 25.31
C ASN A 112 -7.84 22.53 24.43
N LEU A 113 -8.46 21.35 24.59
CA LEU A 113 -8.16 20.18 23.75
C LEU A 113 -8.45 20.47 22.26
N ILE A 114 -9.60 21.06 21.96
CA ILE A 114 -9.98 21.44 20.59
C ILE A 114 -8.98 22.46 20.03
N GLN A 115 -8.60 23.48 20.82
CA GLN A 115 -7.59 24.46 20.39
C GLN A 115 -6.25 23.81 20.06
N LYS A 116 -5.83 22.83 20.88
CA LYS A 116 -4.60 22.05 20.64
C LYS A 116 -4.71 21.25 19.33
N LEU A 117 -5.81 20.51 19.13
CA LEU A 117 -6.03 19.71 17.92
C LEU A 117 -6.03 20.56 16.65
N ILE A 118 -6.64 21.76 16.69
CA ILE A 118 -6.62 22.71 15.57
C ILE A 118 -5.19 23.19 15.29
N ALA A 119 -4.42 23.50 16.33
CA ALA A 119 -3.05 23.99 16.18
C ALA A 119 -2.08 22.92 15.65
N GLU A 120 -2.34 21.64 15.95
CA GLU A 120 -1.52 20.50 15.52
C GLU A 120 -1.90 19.96 14.14
N ALA A 121 -3.08 20.30 13.61
CA ALA A 121 -3.55 19.82 12.32
C ALA A 121 -2.74 20.42 11.15
N ASP A 122 -1.95 19.60 10.48
CA ASP A 122 -1.31 19.96 9.21
C ASP A 122 -2.36 19.97 8.08
N LEU A 123 -2.78 21.18 7.71
CA LEU A 123 -3.73 21.44 6.62
C LEU A 123 -3.03 21.92 5.34
N SER A 124 -1.71 21.75 5.24
CA SER A 124 -0.96 22.12 4.04
C SER A 124 -1.41 21.29 2.84
N VAL A 125 -1.46 21.95 1.68
CA VAL A 125 -1.78 21.33 0.39
C VAL A 125 -0.65 21.69 -0.55
N ALA A 126 -0.13 20.70 -1.26
CA ALA A 126 0.91 20.93 -2.26
C ALA A 126 0.39 21.74 -3.45
N GLU A 127 1.30 22.42 -4.16
CA GLU A 127 0.96 23.20 -5.35
C GLU A 127 0.31 22.35 -6.44
N HIS A 128 0.85 21.15 -6.66
CA HIS A 128 0.30 20.18 -7.60
C HIS A 128 -0.30 18.97 -6.87
N ARG A 129 -1.39 18.42 -7.40
CA ARG A 129 -2.00 17.19 -6.83
C ARG A 129 -1.18 15.94 -7.10
N CYS A 130 -0.63 15.84 -8.31
CA CYS A 130 0.16 14.71 -8.75
C CYS A 130 1.32 15.19 -9.63
N CYS A 131 2.45 14.53 -9.50
CA CYS A 131 3.60 14.71 -10.37
C CYS A 131 3.94 13.39 -11.05
N TYR A 132 4.66 13.44 -12.15
CA TYR A 132 5.11 12.23 -12.82
C TYR A 132 6.50 12.38 -13.42
N VAL A 133 7.17 11.25 -13.60
CA VAL A 133 8.40 11.15 -14.39
C VAL A 133 8.25 10.07 -15.45
N PHE A 134 8.75 10.39 -16.64
CA PHE A 134 8.90 9.47 -17.77
C PHE A 134 10.14 9.90 -18.55
N ASP A 135 10.98 8.94 -18.88
CA ASP A 135 12.11 9.16 -19.79
C ASP A 135 12.09 8.13 -20.90
N ALA A 136 12.03 8.63 -22.14
CA ALA A 136 12.07 7.84 -23.34
C ALA A 136 13.33 6.98 -23.48
N GLU A 137 14.45 7.37 -22.85
CA GLU A 137 15.71 6.64 -22.91
C GLU A 137 15.63 5.28 -22.22
N MET A 138 14.76 5.11 -21.21
CA MET A 138 14.52 3.83 -20.55
C MET A 138 14.04 2.73 -21.52
N ARG A 139 13.53 3.10 -22.71
CA ARG A 139 13.17 2.16 -23.79
C ARG A 139 14.36 1.49 -24.46
N SER A 140 15.58 1.98 -24.22
CA SER A 140 16.79 1.47 -24.86
C SER A 140 17.25 0.12 -24.27
N HIS A 141 16.78 -0.25 -23.08
CA HIS A 141 16.98 -1.58 -22.50
C HIS A 141 15.99 -2.57 -23.14
N LYS A 142 16.46 -3.56 -23.90
CA LYS A 142 15.58 -4.53 -24.56
C LYS A 142 16.27 -5.87 -24.76
N ASN A 143 15.50 -6.94 -24.80
CA ASN A 143 16.02 -8.26 -25.13
C ASN A 143 16.23 -8.37 -26.65
N LEU A 144 17.48 -8.54 -27.09
CA LEU A 144 17.81 -8.65 -28.52
C LEU A 144 17.59 -10.06 -29.08
N HIS A 145 17.45 -11.06 -28.20
CA HIS A 145 17.41 -12.47 -28.58
C HIS A 145 16.00 -13.04 -28.52
N ASP A 146 15.21 -12.62 -27.53
CA ASP A 146 13.82 -12.98 -27.39
C ASP A 146 12.92 -11.75 -27.58
N LYS A 147 12.36 -11.62 -28.78
CA LYS A 147 11.40 -10.54 -29.10
C LYS A 147 10.04 -10.73 -28.42
N SER A 148 9.75 -11.92 -27.90
CA SER A 148 8.54 -12.22 -27.15
C SER A 148 8.70 -12.03 -25.64
N HIS A 149 9.89 -11.62 -25.18
CA HIS A 149 10.15 -11.38 -23.77
C HIS A 149 9.12 -10.39 -23.17
N PRO A 150 8.49 -10.72 -22.04
CA PRO A 150 7.36 -9.94 -21.51
C PRO A 150 7.78 -8.55 -21.03
N GLU A 151 8.96 -8.43 -20.41
CA GLU A 151 9.52 -7.15 -20.00
C GLU A 151 10.15 -6.47 -21.23
N ARG A 152 9.42 -5.51 -21.83
CA ARG A 152 9.75 -4.86 -23.11
C ARG A 152 9.49 -3.34 -23.10
N PRO A 153 10.18 -2.55 -23.97
CA PRO A 153 10.06 -1.09 -24.02
C PRO A 153 8.64 -0.53 -24.22
N GLU A 154 7.77 -1.30 -24.88
CA GLU A 154 6.40 -0.91 -25.17
C GLU A 154 5.56 -0.74 -23.89
N ARG A 155 5.96 -1.35 -22.77
CA ARG A 155 5.29 -1.21 -21.46
C ARG A 155 5.14 0.26 -21.05
N ILE A 156 6.26 0.96 -20.89
CA ILE A 156 6.26 2.38 -20.53
C ILE A 156 5.74 3.28 -21.65
N SER A 157 5.94 2.87 -22.92
CA SER A 157 5.46 3.63 -24.08
C SER A 157 3.93 3.66 -24.12
N LYS A 158 3.29 2.51 -23.88
CA LYS A 158 1.84 2.38 -23.89
C LYS A 158 1.20 3.08 -22.70
N ILE A 159 1.80 3.01 -21.51
CA ILE A 159 1.34 3.77 -20.33
C ILE A 159 1.35 5.27 -20.63
N TYR A 160 2.49 5.81 -21.07
CA TYR A 160 2.63 7.23 -21.38
C TYR A 160 1.62 7.68 -22.44
N ALA A 161 1.44 6.89 -23.51
CA ALA A 161 0.48 7.17 -24.56
C ALA A 161 -0.97 7.21 -24.05
N THR A 162 -1.39 6.22 -23.24
CA THR A 162 -2.74 6.19 -22.65
C THR A 162 -2.98 7.38 -21.70
N MET A 163 -2.00 7.73 -20.86
CA MET A 163 -2.11 8.90 -19.97
C MET A 163 -2.18 10.22 -20.75
N ALA A 164 -1.48 10.32 -21.88
CA ALA A 164 -1.58 11.47 -22.79
C ALA A 164 -2.96 11.55 -23.45
N GLU A 165 -3.48 10.42 -23.94
CA GLU A 165 -4.82 10.30 -24.54
C GLU A 165 -5.92 10.72 -23.54
N TRP A 166 -5.79 10.29 -22.28
CA TRP A 166 -6.70 10.66 -21.19
C TRP A 166 -6.47 12.08 -20.65
N LYS A 167 -5.52 12.83 -21.21
CA LYS A 167 -5.17 14.20 -20.82
C LYS A 167 -4.78 14.30 -19.33
N LEU A 168 -4.19 13.25 -18.77
CA LEU A 168 -3.71 13.25 -17.39
C LEU A 168 -2.37 13.97 -17.26
N LEU A 169 -1.45 13.76 -18.20
CA LEU A 169 -0.10 14.32 -18.14
C LEU A 169 -0.10 15.86 -18.02
N GLN A 170 -0.97 16.54 -18.77
CA GLN A 170 -1.14 18.00 -18.73
C GLN A 170 -1.70 18.55 -17.40
N LYS A 171 -2.17 17.68 -16.50
CA LYS A 171 -2.67 18.03 -15.16
C LYS A 171 -1.66 17.76 -14.06
N CYS A 172 -0.55 17.11 -14.40
CA CYS A 172 0.49 16.73 -13.47
C CYS A 172 1.70 17.65 -13.61
N LEU A 173 2.45 17.80 -12.53
CA LEU A 173 3.80 18.36 -12.58
C LEU A 173 4.74 17.35 -13.25
N THR A 174 5.40 17.73 -14.34
CA THR A 174 6.48 16.91 -14.92
C THR A 174 7.75 17.07 -14.09
N VAL A 175 8.29 15.96 -13.61
CA VAL A 175 9.55 15.89 -12.87
C VAL A 175 10.65 15.43 -13.82
N ALA A 176 11.84 16.05 -13.73
CA ALA A 176 12.99 15.65 -14.54
C ALA A 176 13.51 14.27 -14.11
N SER A 177 13.91 13.47 -15.08
CA SER A 177 14.66 12.24 -14.84
C SER A 177 16.10 12.55 -14.40
N ARG A 178 16.73 11.60 -13.71
CA ARG A 178 18.16 11.64 -13.40
C ARG A 178 18.72 10.23 -13.21
N LEU A 179 20.03 10.09 -13.31
CA LEU A 179 20.72 8.87 -12.91
C LEU A 179 20.84 8.81 -11.38
N ALA A 180 20.59 7.63 -10.81
CA ALA A 180 20.93 7.32 -9.42
C ALA A 180 22.46 7.39 -9.24
N ARG A 181 22.90 7.95 -8.11
CA ARG A 181 24.32 8.00 -7.74
C ARG A 181 24.72 6.68 -7.11
N LYS A 182 25.99 6.27 -7.30
CA LYS A 182 26.53 5.07 -6.63
C LYS A 182 26.31 5.11 -5.12
N SER A 183 26.49 6.27 -4.49
CA SER A 183 26.26 6.46 -3.04
C SER A 183 24.82 6.21 -2.59
N GLU A 184 23.84 6.48 -3.44
CA GLU A 184 22.41 6.21 -3.14
C GLU A 184 22.13 4.71 -3.25
N LEU A 185 22.69 4.05 -4.27
CA LEU A 185 22.55 2.60 -4.46
C LEU A 185 23.22 1.78 -3.35
N LEU A 186 24.33 2.28 -2.79
CA LEU A 186 25.08 1.64 -1.70
C LEU A 186 24.30 1.53 -0.38
N TRP A 187 23.14 2.20 -0.25
CA TRP A 187 22.25 1.99 0.90
C TRP A 187 21.57 0.61 0.90
N ILE A 188 21.46 -0.01 -0.27
CA ILE A 188 20.71 -1.26 -0.50
C ILE A 188 21.62 -2.36 -1.05
N HIS A 189 22.51 -1.99 -1.95
CA HIS A 189 23.32 -2.91 -2.73
C HIS A 189 24.77 -2.93 -2.28
N GLY A 190 25.37 -4.12 -2.26
CA GLY A 190 26.77 -4.32 -1.95
C GLY A 190 27.67 -3.72 -3.04
N GLU A 191 28.81 -3.18 -2.62
CA GLU A 191 29.73 -2.48 -3.51
C GLU A 191 30.24 -3.35 -4.67
N ASP A 192 30.59 -4.62 -4.41
CA ASP A 192 31.06 -5.54 -5.45
C ASP A 192 30.01 -5.76 -6.55
N TYR A 193 28.75 -5.95 -6.16
CA TYR A 193 27.64 -6.13 -7.10
C TYR A 193 27.43 -4.89 -7.97
N LEU A 194 27.49 -3.68 -7.37
CA LEU A 194 27.41 -2.44 -8.12
C LEU A 194 28.58 -2.28 -9.09
N ASN A 195 29.80 -2.57 -8.66
CA ASN A 195 30.99 -2.48 -9.50
C ASN A 195 30.92 -3.46 -10.68
N ASP A 196 30.44 -4.69 -10.45
CA ASP A 196 30.26 -5.70 -11.48
C ASP A 196 29.21 -5.27 -12.52
N LEU A 197 28.05 -4.77 -12.08
CA LEU A 197 27.04 -4.22 -12.98
C LEU A 197 27.57 -3.03 -13.77
N LEU A 198 28.23 -2.06 -13.12
CA LEU A 198 28.76 -0.89 -13.82
C LEU A 198 29.82 -1.28 -14.87
N ARG A 199 30.65 -2.28 -14.60
CA ARG A 199 31.60 -2.85 -15.57
C ARG A 199 30.91 -3.47 -16.79
N SER A 200 29.68 -3.97 -16.65
CA SER A 200 28.93 -4.53 -17.79
C SER A 200 28.55 -3.48 -18.84
N GLN A 201 28.48 -2.19 -18.49
CA GLN A 201 28.10 -1.12 -19.43
C GLN A 201 29.08 -0.96 -20.60
N THR A 202 30.36 -1.26 -20.39
CA THR A 202 31.40 -1.08 -21.42
C THR A 202 31.51 -2.28 -22.35
N LYS A 203 30.74 -3.34 -22.12
CA LYS A 203 30.75 -4.56 -22.94
C LYS A 203 29.85 -4.42 -24.16
N ALA A 204 30.25 -5.06 -25.26
CA ALA A 204 29.36 -5.21 -26.42
C ALA A 204 28.23 -6.19 -26.12
N ASP A 205 27.09 -6.06 -26.81
CA ASP A 205 25.92 -6.93 -26.59
C ASP A 205 26.24 -8.43 -26.78
N ASP A 206 27.16 -8.76 -27.70
CA ASP A 206 27.59 -10.14 -27.92
C ASP A 206 28.36 -10.72 -26.72
N GLU A 207 29.12 -9.90 -25.99
CA GLU A 207 29.80 -10.30 -24.76
C GLU A 207 28.82 -10.41 -23.58
N LEU A 208 27.71 -9.68 -23.62
CA LEU A 208 26.69 -9.71 -22.56
C LEU A 208 25.86 -11.00 -22.59
N LYS A 209 25.88 -11.75 -23.71
CA LYS A 209 25.24 -13.07 -23.82
C LYS A 209 25.81 -14.09 -22.84
N SER A 210 27.12 -14.05 -22.58
CA SER A 210 27.80 -14.94 -21.64
C SER A 210 27.90 -14.36 -20.24
N PHE A 211 27.42 -13.14 -20.02
CA PHE A 211 27.46 -12.44 -18.75
C PHE A 211 26.37 -12.85 -17.71
N PRO A 212 25.31 -13.63 -18.03
CA PRO A 212 24.38 -14.14 -17.01
C PRO A 212 24.64 -15.62 -16.63
N VAL A 213 25.88 -16.11 -16.67
CA VAL A 213 26.20 -17.54 -16.37
C VAL A 213 26.51 -17.79 -14.88
N GLU A 214 26.70 -16.74 -14.07
CA GLU A 214 26.90 -16.90 -12.62
C GLU A 214 25.59 -16.87 -11.83
N HIS A 215 25.54 -17.54 -10.68
CA HIS A 215 24.41 -17.64 -9.73
C HIS A 215 23.80 -16.28 -9.26
N ARG A 216 24.38 -15.15 -9.66
CA ARG A 216 23.97 -13.77 -9.35
C ARG A 216 22.95 -13.16 -10.33
N TYR A 217 22.51 -13.91 -11.33
CA TYR A 217 21.50 -13.47 -12.30
C TYR A 217 20.44 -14.57 -12.51
N THR A 218 19.20 -14.33 -12.10
CA THR A 218 18.08 -15.28 -12.29
C THR A 218 16.93 -14.59 -13.00
N SER A 219 16.49 -15.10 -14.16
CA SER A 219 15.47 -14.45 -15.00
C SER A 219 15.83 -13.00 -15.34
N ILE A 220 17.06 -12.79 -15.83
CA ILE A 220 17.59 -11.48 -16.25
C ILE A 220 18.06 -11.58 -17.70
N TYR A 221 17.80 -10.55 -18.49
CA TYR A 221 18.46 -10.33 -19.78
C TYR A 221 19.27 -9.03 -19.72
N LEU A 222 20.42 -9.01 -20.39
CA LEU A 222 21.30 -7.85 -20.46
C LEU A 222 21.31 -7.25 -21.87
N HIS A 223 21.52 -5.94 -21.89
CA HIS A 223 21.70 -5.09 -23.06
C HIS A 223 22.73 -4.03 -22.64
N GLN A 224 23.51 -3.49 -23.58
CA GLN A 224 24.52 -2.46 -23.28
C GLN A 224 23.92 -1.26 -22.51
N LYS A 225 22.64 -0.97 -22.73
CA LYS A 225 21.87 0.10 -22.06
C LYS A 225 21.18 -0.32 -20.76
N SER A 226 21.20 -1.59 -20.35
CA SER A 226 20.47 -2.07 -19.16
C SER A 226 20.79 -1.28 -17.90
N VAL A 227 22.08 -1.12 -17.58
CA VAL A 227 22.49 -0.46 -16.34
C VAL A 227 22.24 1.05 -16.40
N HIS A 228 22.44 1.68 -17.56
CA HIS A 228 22.06 3.08 -17.76
C HIS A 228 20.57 3.31 -17.49
N CYS A 229 19.71 2.47 -18.09
CA CYS A 229 18.27 2.53 -17.85
C CYS A 229 17.91 2.21 -16.40
N ALA A 230 18.60 1.27 -15.73
CA ALA A 230 18.38 0.98 -14.32
C ALA A 230 18.75 2.15 -13.41
N LEU A 231 19.86 2.84 -13.68
CA LEU A 231 20.23 4.07 -12.99
C LEU A 231 19.19 5.17 -13.20
N LEU A 232 18.69 5.31 -14.42
CA LEU A 232 17.66 6.29 -14.79
C LEU A 232 16.32 5.96 -14.12
N SER A 233 15.94 4.68 -14.07
CA SER A 233 14.73 4.17 -13.40
C SER A 233 14.74 4.53 -11.92
N CYS A 234 15.79 4.12 -11.21
CA CYS A 234 15.96 4.40 -9.79
C CYS A 234 16.03 5.91 -9.51
N GLY A 235 16.90 6.65 -10.20
CA GLY A 235 17.11 8.08 -9.96
C GLY A 235 15.88 8.93 -10.28
N SER A 236 15.10 8.54 -11.28
CA SER A 236 13.83 9.21 -11.61
C SER A 236 12.80 9.07 -10.49
N LEU A 237 12.68 7.88 -9.88
CA LEU A 237 11.82 7.69 -8.71
C LEU A 237 12.26 8.58 -7.53
N LEU A 238 13.56 8.73 -7.30
CA LEU A 238 14.08 9.61 -6.23
C LEU A 238 13.66 11.07 -6.42
N ASN A 239 13.64 11.57 -7.65
CA ASN A 239 13.16 12.92 -7.93
C ASN A 239 11.65 13.08 -7.70
N VAL A 240 10.85 12.05 -7.97
CA VAL A 240 9.41 12.05 -7.66
C VAL A 240 9.20 12.10 -6.14
N VAL A 241 9.91 11.26 -5.38
CA VAL A 241 9.87 11.27 -3.91
C VAL A 241 10.31 12.62 -3.35
N GLU A 242 11.39 13.21 -3.88
CA GLU A 242 11.83 14.55 -3.48
C GLU A 242 10.75 15.61 -3.77
N ALA A 243 10.11 15.58 -4.93
CA ALA A 243 9.05 16.53 -5.27
C ALA A 243 7.86 16.44 -4.29
N VAL A 244 7.49 15.22 -3.88
CA VAL A 244 6.43 14.98 -2.89
C VAL A 244 6.84 15.44 -1.49
N LEU A 245 8.02 15.07 -1.02
CA LEU A 245 8.48 15.42 0.33
C LEU A 245 8.79 16.91 0.48
N ARG A 246 9.12 17.62 -0.60
CA ARG A 246 9.27 19.08 -0.61
C ARG A 246 7.95 19.85 -0.79
N GLY A 247 6.81 19.16 -0.88
CA GLY A 247 5.49 19.79 -1.04
C GLY A 247 5.25 20.43 -2.41
N LYS A 248 6.05 20.12 -3.43
CA LYS A 248 5.78 20.54 -4.82
C LYS A 248 4.59 19.78 -5.40
N SER A 249 4.42 18.53 -4.98
CA SER A 249 3.28 17.69 -5.38
C SER A 249 2.75 16.91 -4.19
N GLN A 250 1.44 16.66 -4.14
CA GLN A 250 0.85 15.87 -3.06
C GLN A 250 1.22 14.40 -3.19
N SER A 251 1.24 13.90 -4.43
CA SER A 251 1.49 12.50 -4.78
C SER A 251 2.35 12.40 -6.06
N GLY A 252 2.76 11.20 -6.43
CA GLY A 252 3.63 11.02 -7.59
C GLY A 252 3.53 9.66 -8.28
N VAL A 253 3.89 9.64 -9.57
CA VAL A 253 3.92 8.42 -10.40
C VAL A 253 5.23 8.32 -11.18
N ALA A 254 5.96 7.23 -11.02
CA ALA A 254 7.17 6.93 -11.78
C ALA A 254 6.90 5.88 -12.86
N ILE A 255 6.86 6.34 -14.12
CA ILE A 255 6.68 5.48 -15.30
C ILE A 255 8.07 5.01 -15.75
N VAL A 256 8.62 4.04 -15.02
CA VAL A 256 10.03 3.66 -15.09
C VAL A 256 10.24 2.20 -15.51
N ARG A 257 11.41 1.91 -16.06
CA ARG A 257 11.89 0.53 -16.29
C ARG A 257 13.42 0.52 -16.44
N PRO A 258 14.12 -0.56 -16.07
CA PRO A 258 13.64 -1.84 -15.53
C PRO A 258 13.01 -1.75 -14.12
N PRO A 259 12.24 -2.78 -13.69
CA PRO A 259 11.67 -2.88 -12.34
C PRO A 259 12.76 -3.09 -11.27
N GLY A 260 12.36 -3.19 -10.00
CA GLY A 260 13.28 -3.23 -8.86
C GLY A 260 12.98 -4.21 -7.71
N HIS A 261 11.74 -4.60 -7.43
CA HIS A 261 11.39 -5.26 -6.16
C HIS A 261 12.04 -6.65 -5.90
N HIS A 262 12.63 -7.29 -6.92
CA HIS A 262 13.39 -8.54 -6.81
C HIS A 262 14.92 -8.35 -6.71
N ALA A 263 15.44 -7.12 -6.86
CA ALA A 263 16.88 -6.87 -6.88
C ALA A 263 17.49 -6.91 -5.47
N GLU A 264 18.12 -8.03 -5.16
CA GLU A 264 18.79 -8.29 -3.88
C GLU A 264 20.03 -7.42 -3.67
N SER A 265 20.54 -7.41 -2.43
CA SER A 265 21.76 -6.66 -2.10
C SER A 265 22.97 -7.04 -2.99
N LYS A 266 23.06 -8.29 -3.45
CA LYS A 266 24.21 -8.82 -4.21
C LYS A 266 23.82 -9.56 -5.49
N LYS A 267 22.56 -9.49 -5.93
CA LYS A 267 22.02 -10.30 -7.03
C LYS A 267 20.94 -9.55 -7.80
N ALA A 268 21.00 -9.64 -9.13
CA ALA A 268 19.91 -9.22 -10.01
C ALA A 268 18.96 -10.41 -10.22
N MET A 269 17.65 -10.17 -10.16
CA MET A 269 16.65 -11.23 -10.26
C MET A 269 15.33 -10.69 -10.80
N GLY A 270 14.57 -11.51 -11.55
CA GLY A 270 13.21 -11.19 -11.96
C GLY A 270 13.11 -9.87 -12.71
N PHE A 271 13.96 -9.67 -13.72
CA PHE A 271 14.09 -8.43 -14.50
C PHE A 271 14.63 -7.20 -13.73
N CYS A 272 14.89 -7.33 -12.43
CA CYS A 272 15.29 -6.23 -11.55
C CYS A 272 16.82 -6.14 -11.37
N PHE A 273 17.37 -4.93 -11.52
CA PHE A 273 18.80 -4.65 -11.33
C PHE A 273 19.09 -3.87 -10.05
N PHE A 274 18.29 -2.85 -9.74
CA PHE A 274 18.36 -2.10 -8.50
C PHE A 274 16.98 -2.07 -7.87
N ASN A 275 16.91 -2.16 -6.54
CA ASN A 275 15.63 -2.09 -5.85
C ASN A 275 15.20 -0.63 -5.72
N ASN A 276 14.51 -0.14 -6.75
CA ASN A 276 14.12 1.26 -6.90
C ASN A 276 13.39 1.78 -5.65
N VAL A 277 12.38 1.02 -5.18
CA VAL A 277 11.53 1.40 -4.05
C VAL A 277 12.31 1.34 -2.73
N ALA A 278 13.17 0.34 -2.51
CA ALA A 278 14.00 0.29 -1.31
C ALA A 278 15.02 1.44 -1.26
N VAL A 279 15.65 1.79 -2.39
CA VAL A 279 16.55 2.95 -2.48
C VAL A 279 15.77 4.25 -2.23
N ALA A 280 14.53 4.35 -2.70
CA ALA A 280 13.65 5.50 -2.45
C ALA A 280 13.26 5.65 -0.97
N ALA A 281 13.01 4.54 -0.27
CA ALA A 281 12.77 4.55 1.17
C ALA A 281 14.01 5.05 1.94
N ARG A 282 15.20 4.52 1.62
CA ARG A 282 16.47 4.98 2.23
C ARG A 282 16.77 6.44 1.88
N PHE A 283 16.49 6.88 0.66
CA PHE A 283 16.60 8.28 0.25
C PHE A 283 15.75 9.20 1.12
N ALA A 284 14.49 8.84 1.36
CA ALA A 284 13.59 9.59 2.21
C ALA A 284 14.07 9.65 3.67
N GLN A 285 14.59 8.54 4.21
CA GLN A 285 15.16 8.52 5.57
C GLN A 285 16.42 9.38 5.69
N VAL A 286 17.35 9.26 4.74
CA VAL A 286 18.66 9.94 4.80
C VAL A 286 18.53 11.43 4.54
N HIS A 287 17.73 11.84 3.55
CA HIS A 287 17.64 13.25 3.15
C HIS A 287 16.51 14.05 3.81
N PHE A 288 15.47 13.36 4.29
CA PHE A 288 14.30 14.02 4.89
C PHE A 288 14.00 13.55 6.32
N GLY A 289 14.78 12.60 6.85
CA GLY A 289 14.70 12.19 8.25
C GLY A 289 13.44 11.40 8.62
N LEU A 290 12.70 10.86 7.64
CA LEU A 290 11.47 10.10 7.88
C LEU A 290 11.73 8.90 8.80
N LYS A 291 10.78 8.64 9.68
CA LYS A 291 10.83 7.58 10.70
C LYS A 291 9.86 6.44 10.44
N ARG A 292 8.84 6.65 9.61
CA ARG A 292 7.84 5.62 9.28
C ARG A 292 7.50 5.69 7.80
N ILE A 293 7.91 4.69 7.04
CA ILE A 293 7.61 4.57 5.61
C ILE A 293 6.84 3.27 5.40
N LEU A 294 5.69 3.37 4.75
CA LEU A 294 4.93 2.20 4.32
C LEU A 294 5.30 1.88 2.87
N ILE A 295 5.65 0.62 2.60
CA ILE A 295 5.77 0.08 1.26
C ILE A 295 4.64 -0.93 1.05
N VAL A 296 3.77 -0.68 0.08
CA VAL A 296 2.75 -1.63 -0.36
C VAL A 296 3.16 -2.21 -1.72
N ASP A 297 3.31 -3.52 -1.79
CA ASP A 297 3.60 -4.24 -3.03
C ASP A 297 2.37 -5.03 -3.48
N TRP A 298 1.76 -4.59 -4.58
CA TRP A 298 0.61 -5.26 -5.18
C TRP A 298 0.96 -5.96 -6.51
N ASP A 299 2.25 -6.02 -6.85
CA ASP A 299 2.73 -6.88 -7.94
C ASP A 299 2.35 -8.34 -7.62
N VAL A 300 2.02 -9.13 -8.64
CA VAL A 300 1.60 -10.51 -8.40
C VAL A 300 2.73 -11.38 -7.83
N HIS A 301 3.98 -10.96 -7.95
CA HIS A 301 5.13 -11.64 -7.38
C HIS A 301 5.52 -11.02 -6.05
N HIS A 302 5.99 -11.86 -5.11
CA HIS A 302 6.56 -11.39 -3.87
C HIS A 302 7.86 -10.61 -4.14
N GLY A 303 7.91 -9.35 -3.72
CA GLY A 303 9.13 -8.53 -3.71
C GLY A 303 10.15 -8.98 -2.67
N ASN A 304 10.73 -10.17 -2.85
CA ASN A 304 11.66 -10.81 -1.91
C ASN A 304 12.80 -9.90 -1.46
N ALA A 305 13.37 -9.14 -2.38
CA ALA A 305 14.49 -8.26 -2.04
C ALA A 305 14.01 -7.09 -1.18
N THR A 306 12.84 -6.52 -1.44
CA THR A 306 12.29 -5.45 -0.59
C THR A 306 12.06 -5.95 0.83
N GLN A 307 11.49 -7.15 0.98
CA GLN A 307 11.36 -7.82 2.29
C GLN A 307 12.70 -7.96 2.99
N HIS A 308 13.72 -8.54 2.33
CA HIS A 308 15.02 -8.77 2.95
C HIS A 308 15.73 -7.48 3.39
N GLN A 309 15.57 -6.39 2.65
CA GLN A 309 16.21 -5.11 2.95
C GLN A 309 15.68 -4.44 4.22
N PHE A 310 14.43 -4.70 4.58
CA PHE A 310 13.76 -4.09 5.73
C PHE A 310 13.35 -5.09 6.80
N TYR A 311 13.72 -6.36 6.67
CA TYR A 311 13.27 -7.45 7.55
C TYR A 311 13.55 -7.21 9.04
N THR A 312 14.57 -6.41 9.37
CA THR A 312 14.96 -6.05 10.75
C THR A 312 14.69 -4.58 11.10
N ASP A 313 14.07 -3.80 10.22
CA ASP A 313 13.94 -2.35 10.31
C ASP A 313 12.50 -1.94 10.64
N PRO A 314 12.16 -1.57 11.90
CA PRO A 314 10.80 -1.17 12.26
C PRO A 314 10.37 0.18 11.67
N SER A 315 11.30 0.95 11.11
CA SER A 315 10.97 2.25 10.51
C SER A 315 10.38 2.12 9.10
N VAL A 316 10.40 0.91 8.53
CA VAL A 316 9.81 0.59 7.23
C VAL A 316 8.88 -0.61 7.37
N LEU A 317 7.59 -0.39 7.15
CA LEU A 317 6.59 -1.44 7.09
C LEU A 317 6.45 -1.90 5.64
N TYR A 318 6.70 -3.17 5.37
CA TYR A 318 6.50 -3.79 4.06
C TYR A 318 5.27 -4.70 4.08
N ILE A 319 4.33 -4.46 3.16
CA ILE A 319 3.16 -5.30 2.97
C ILE A 319 3.07 -5.74 1.52
N SER A 320 2.98 -7.05 1.27
CA SER A 320 2.93 -7.61 -0.09
C SER A 320 1.73 -8.53 -0.29
N LEU A 321 0.97 -8.32 -1.36
CA LEU A 321 -0.03 -9.27 -1.86
C LEU A 321 0.54 -9.97 -3.08
N HIS A 322 0.63 -11.29 -3.06
CA HIS A 322 1.29 -12.00 -4.16
C HIS A 322 0.71 -13.40 -4.34
N ARG A 323 0.81 -13.93 -5.56
CA ARG A 323 0.55 -15.33 -5.84
C ARG A 323 1.70 -16.15 -5.28
N TYR A 324 1.38 -17.09 -4.39
CA TYR A 324 2.34 -17.93 -3.71
C TYR A 324 2.27 -19.38 -4.20
N ASP A 325 1.06 -19.90 -4.46
CA ASP A 325 0.80 -21.29 -4.84
C ASP A 325 1.57 -22.29 -3.94
N ASN A 326 1.52 -22.05 -2.63
CA ASN A 326 2.25 -22.81 -1.60
C ASN A 326 3.77 -22.91 -1.88
N GLY A 327 4.38 -21.82 -2.32
CA GLY A 327 5.81 -21.73 -2.62
C GLY A 327 6.22 -22.20 -4.02
N ASN A 328 5.25 -22.52 -4.90
CA ASN A 328 5.55 -22.97 -6.27
C ASN A 328 5.52 -21.85 -7.31
N PHE A 329 5.03 -20.66 -6.97
CA PHE A 329 5.05 -19.50 -7.85
C PHE A 329 6.33 -18.67 -7.63
N PHE A 330 6.84 -18.02 -8.69
CA PHE A 330 8.08 -17.23 -8.62
C PHE A 330 7.98 -16.15 -7.51
N PRO A 331 9.01 -15.98 -6.66
CA PRO A 331 10.37 -16.52 -6.75
C PRO A 331 10.58 -17.94 -6.20
N GLY A 332 9.54 -18.60 -5.69
CA GLY A 332 9.61 -19.98 -5.19
C GLY A 332 10.34 -20.12 -3.86
N SER A 333 10.09 -19.20 -2.91
CA SER A 333 10.70 -19.21 -1.57
C SER A 333 9.63 -19.27 -0.49
N SER A 334 9.91 -19.96 0.62
CA SER A 334 9.11 -19.91 1.84
C SER A 334 9.08 -18.53 2.51
N ASP A 335 10.00 -17.62 2.12
CA ASP A 335 10.04 -16.25 2.63
C ASP A 335 8.78 -15.45 2.30
N ALA A 336 8.02 -15.88 1.29
CA ALA A 336 6.76 -15.27 0.88
C ALA A 336 5.56 -15.74 1.74
N ASP A 337 5.74 -16.67 2.67
CA ASP A 337 4.66 -17.16 3.53
C ASP A 337 4.20 -16.08 4.54
N PHE A 338 2.95 -16.17 4.98
CA PHE A 338 2.37 -15.24 5.96
C PHE A 338 3.07 -15.32 7.33
N LYS A 339 3.78 -16.43 7.61
CA LYS A 339 4.55 -16.62 8.84
C LYS A 339 5.85 -15.79 8.90
N CYS A 340 6.29 -15.22 7.77
CA CYS A 340 7.50 -14.40 7.71
C CYS A 340 7.19 -12.96 8.12
N VAL A 341 7.26 -12.68 9.42
CA VAL A 341 6.79 -11.42 10.02
C VAL A 341 7.87 -10.35 10.26
N GLY A 342 9.11 -10.60 9.82
CA GLY A 342 10.28 -9.80 10.18
C GLY A 342 11.12 -10.47 11.27
N SER A 343 12.17 -9.80 11.76
CA SER A 343 12.98 -10.28 12.88
C SER A 343 13.64 -9.16 13.67
N GLY A 344 14.02 -9.47 14.92
CA GLY A 344 14.64 -8.50 15.81
C GLY A 344 13.74 -7.29 16.02
N ALA A 345 14.27 -6.08 15.83
CA ALA A 345 13.47 -4.87 15.98
C ALA A 345 12.37 -4.72 14.92
N GLY A 346 12.48 -5.40 13.77
CA GLY A 346 11.51 -5.34 12.67
C GLY A 346 10.40 -6.39 12.76
N GLU A 347 10.35 -7.20 13.82
CA GLU A 347 9.28 -8.18 14.01
C GLU A 347 7.89 -7.50 14.02
N GLY A 348 6.95 -8.03 13.24
CA GLY A 348 5.64 -7.44 12.96
C GLY A 348 5.63 -6.44 11.79
N SER A 349 6.78 -5.93 11.34
CA SER A 349 6.90 -4.90 10.28
C SER A 349 7.03 -5.46 8.86
N ASN A 350 6.86 -6.78 8.69
CA ASN A 350 6.77 -7.43 7.39
C ASN A 350 5.47 -8.24 7.32
N VAL A 351 4.59 -7.95 6.37
CA VAL A 351 3.28 -8.60 6.24
C VAL A 351 3.16 -9.19 4.84
N ASN A 352 3.10 -10.52 4.75
CA ASN A 352 2.86 -11.22 3.49
C ASN A 352 1.40 -11.69 3.42
N ILE A 353 0.76 -11.49 2.26
CA ILE A 353 -0.59 -11.97 1.95
C ILE A 353 -0.46 -12.96 0.76
N PRO A 354 -0.15 -14.24 1.05
CA PRO A 354 0.21 -15.23 0.03
C PRO A 354 -1.02 -15.96 -0.55
N TRP A 355 -1.46 -15.52 -1.71
CA TRP A 355 -2.57 -16.14 -2.43
C TRP A 355 -2.22 -17.51 -2.99
N SER A 356 -3.00 -18.54 -2.65
CA SER A 356 -2.79 -19.90 -3.14
C SER A 356 -4.11 -20.56 -3.55
N ASN A 357 -4.03 -21.52 -4.46
CA ASN A 357 -5.10 -22.48 -4.80
C ASN A 357 -6.39 -21.88 -5.41
N ALA A 358 -6.40 -20.58 -5.75
CA ALA A 358 -7.50 -19.93 -6.45
C ALA A 358 -7.00 -18.73 -7.28
N ARG A 359 -7.80 -18.34 -8.28
CA ARG A 359 -7.60 -17.12 -9.06
C ARG A 359 -8.20 -15.94 -8.31
N MET A 360 -7.38 -14.95 -7.99
CA MET A 360 -7.84 -13.75 -7.27
C MET A 360 -8.26 -12.64 -8.24
N GLY A 361 -9.17 -11.77 -7.79
CA GLY A 361 -9.61 -10.57 -8.50
C GLY A 361 -9.94 -9.44 -7.53
N ASP A 362 -10.86 -8.57 -7.95
CA ASP A 362 -11.18 -7.34 -7.22
C ASP A 362 -11.66 -7.59 -5.79
N ALA A 363 -12.48 -8.61 -5.58
CA ALA A 363 -13.09 -8.86 -4.28
C ALA A 363 -12.05 -9.25 -3.22
N GLU A 364 -11.08 -10.07 -3.60
CA GLU A 364 -10.01 -10.54 -2.72
C GLU A 364 -9.03 -9.40 -2.37
N TYR A 365 -8.65 -8.60 -3.36
CA TYR A 365 -7.77 -7.45 -3.13
C TYR A 365 -8.44 -6.37 -2.27
N ILE A 366 -9.72 -6.04 -2.52
CA ILE A 366 -10.47 -5.11 -1.66
C ILE A 366 -10.65 -5.67 -0.25
N ALA A 367 -10.89 -6.98 -0.10
CA ALA A 367 -10.98 -7.61 1.21
C ALA A 367 -9.64 -7.52 1.98
N ALA A 368 -8.51 -7.84 1.33
CA ALA A 368 -7.19 -7.71 1.93
C ALA A 368 -6.86 -6.27 2.33
N PHE A 369 -7.23 -5.29 1.49
CA PHE A 369 -7.03 -3.88 1.81
C PHE A 369 -7.82 -3.44 3.05
N THR A 370 -9.10 -3.80 3.10
CA THR A 370 -10.01 -3.36 4.17
C THR A 370 -9.80 -4.10 5.49
N GLN A 371 -9.28 -5.33 5.47
CA GLN A 371 -9.13 -6.18 6.66
C GLN A 371 -7.70 -6.29 7.19
N ILE A 372 -6.68 -6.08 6.35
CA ILE A 372 -5.27 -6.22 6.76
C ILE A 372 -4.53 -4.91 6.53
N ILE A 373 -4.45 -4.45 5.27
CA ILE A 373 -3.51 -3.38 4.88
C ILE A 373 -3.89 -2.06 5.53
N MET A 374 -5.14 -1.61 5.39
CA MET A 374 -5.56 -0.31 5.92
C MET A 374 -5.56 -0.28 7.46
N PRO A 375 -6.08 -1.30 8.19
CA PRO A 375 -5.96 -1.35 9.65
C PRO A 375 -4.51 -1.21 10.13
N ILE A 376 -3.60 -2.05 9.62
CA ILE A 376 -2.17 -1.99 9.97
C ILE A 376 -1.58 -0.63 9.58
N ALA A 377 -1.87 -0.11 8.39
CA ALA A 377 -1.29 1.14 7.92
C ALA A 377 -1.74 2.36 8.74
N TYR A 378 -3.00 2.40 9.20
CA TYR A 378 -3.47 3.45 10.09
C TYR A 378 -2.81 3.37 11.47
N GLU A 379 -2.61 2.16 12.01
CA GLU A 379 -1.89 1.94 13.27
C GLU A 379 -0.40 2.31 13.16
N PHE A 380 0.24 1.96 12.04
CA PHE A 380 1.64 2.34 11.75
C PHE A 380 1.83 3.84 11.51
N ALA A 381 0.78 4.56 11.08
CA ALA A 381 0.79 6.01 10.85
C ALA A 381 2.00 6.50 10.00
N PRO A 382 2.15 6.03 8.74
CA PRO A 382 3.30 6.34 7.89
C PRO A 382 3.37 7.82 7.53
N GLU A 383 4.59 8.28 7.27
CA GLU A 383 4.89 9.65 6.84
C GLU A 383 5.03 9.78 5.31
N LEU A 384 5.21 8.64 4.64
CA LEU A 384 5.26 8.46 3.20
C LEU A 384 4.75 7.04 2.87
N VAL A 385 3.96 6.92 1.81
CA VAL A 385 3.56 5.64 1.24
C VAL A 385 4.25 5.48 -0.13
N LEU A 386 5.02 4.41 -0.26
CA LEU A 386 5.60 3.96 -1.52
C LEU A 386 4.82 2.73 -2.00
N VAL A 387 4.49 2.69 -3.29
CA VAL A 387 3.81 1.54 -3.88
C VAL A 387 4.70 0.92 -4.95
N SER A 388 5.08 -0.34 -4.73
CA SER A 388 5.62 -1.22 -5.77
C SER A 388 4.46 -1.60 -6.68
N ALA A 389 4.27 -0.79 -7.73
CA ALA A 389 3.07 -0.82 -8.55
C ALA A 389 3.24 -1.76 -9.75
N GLY A 390 3.19 -3.06 -9.49
CA GLY A 390 3.04 -4.09 -10.52
C GLY A 390 1.60 -4.23 -10.99
N PHE A 391 1.40 -4.50 -12.28
CA PHE A 391 0.05 -4.68 -12.85
C PHE A 391 -0.12 -6.05 -13.52
N ASP A 392 0.67 -7.03 -13.09
CA ASP A 392 0.64 -8.42 -13.56
C ASP A 392 -0.35 -9.30 -12.81
N CYS A 393 -0.93 -8.84 -11.70
CA CYS A 393 -2.14 -9.45 -11.13
C CYS A 393 -3.41 -9.06 -11.93
N ALA A 394 -3.28 -8.16 -12.90
CA ALA A 394 -4.40 -7.66 -13.68
C ALA A 394 -4.98 -8.70 -14.65
N VAL A 395 -6.27 -8.52 -14.98
CA VAL A 395 -6.96 -9.34 -15.97
C VAL A 395 -6.19 -9.37 -17.30
N GLY A 396 -5.95 -10.58 -17.81
CA GLY A 396 -5.30 -10.81 -19.11
C GLY A 396 -3.78 -10.70 -19.10
N ASP A 397 -3.15 -10.52 -17.93
CA ASP A 397 -1.71 -10.61 -17.82
C ASP A 397 -1.21 -12.05 -18.12
N PRO A 398 -0.16 -12.22 -18.95
CA PRO A 398 0.33 -13.54 -19.33
C PRO A 398 1.10 -14.27 -18.23
N LEU A 399 1.57 -13.60 -17.16
CA LEU A 399 2.39 -14.21 -16.11
C LEU A 399 1.64 -14.40 -14.80
N GLY A 400 0.84 -13.43 -14.34
CA GLY A 400 0.24 -13.51 -13.01
C GLY A 400 -0.93 -14.48 -12.90
N GLY A 401 -1.76 -14.59 -13.95
CA GLY A 401 -2.90 -15.52 -13.98
C GLY A 401 -4.12 -15.07 -13.15
N TYR A 402 -4.15 -13.83 -12.65
CA TYR A 402 -5.24 -13.26 -11.85
C TYR A 402 -6.20 -12.40 -12.69
N ALA A 403 -7.19 -11.79 -12.02
CA ALA A 403 -8.33 -11.13 -12.65
C ALA A 403 -8.60 -9.73 -12.06
N VAL A 404 -7.59 -9.07 -11.48
CA VAL A 404 -7.77 -7.72 -10.92
C VAL A 404 -8.04 -6.73 -12.06
N THR A 405 -9.11 -5.94 -11.95
CA THR A 405 -9.48 -4.99 -12.97
C THR A 405 -8.71 -3.68 -12.83
N PRO A 406 -8.50 -2.91 -13.92
CA PRO A 406 -7.96 -1.55 -13.84
C PRO A 406 -8.69 -0.64 -12.85
N ASN A 407 -10.00 -0.85 -12.65
CA ASN A 407 -10.80 -0.08 -11.71
C ASN A 407 -10.40 -0.36 -10.26
N CYS A 408 -10.11 -1.63 -9.93
CA CYS A 408 -9.69 -2.02 -8.58
C CYS A 408 -8.39 -1.33 -8.16
N PHE A 409 -7.41 -1.20 -9.05
CA PHE A 409 -6.18 -0.43 -8.76
C PHE A 409 -6.47 1.04 -8.42
N GLY A 410 -7.50 1.64 -9.04
CA GLY A 410 -8.01 2.96 -8.67
C GLY A 410 -8.54 3.01 -7.22
N HIS A 411 -9.28 1.99 -6.78
CA HIS A 411 -9.78 1.88 -5.41
C HIS A 411 -8.66 1.62 -4.40
N MET A 412 -7.71 0.74 -4.72
CA MET A 412 -6.52 0.50 -3.89
C MET A 412 -5.71 1.78 -3.70
N THR A 413 -5.47 2.51 -4.79
CA THR A 413 -4.82 3.82 -4.75
C THR A 413 -5.60 4.80 -3.86
N HIS A 414 -6.92 4.86 -4.01
CA HIS A 414 -7.78 5.76 -3.23
C HIS A 414 -7.71 5.50 -1.73
N MET A 415 -7.74 4.23 -1.31
CA MET A 415 -7.63 3.86 0.11
C MET A 415 -6.30 4.35 0.71
N LEU A 416 -5.19 4.21 -0.03
CA LEU A 416 -3.87 4.66 0.43
C LEU A 416 -3.74 6.19 0.53
N MET A 417 -4.52 6.96 -0.24
CA MET A 417 -4.48 8.44 -0.20
C MET A 417 -4.95 9.03 1.13
N GLY A 418 -5.64 8.26 1.98
CA GLY A 418 -5.98 8.67 3.35
C GLY A 418 -4.78 8.68 4.31
N LEU A 419 -3.66 8.06 3.93
CA LEU A 419 -2.46 7.93 4.75
C LEU A 419 -1.45 9.05 4.45
N ALA A 420 -0.50 9.26 5.37
CA ALA A 420 0.68 10.12 5.16
C ALA A 420 0.40 11.56 4.69
N ASN A 421 -0.80 12.10 4.96
CA ASN A 421 -1.28 13.35 4.36
C ASN A 421 -1.27 13.28 2.82
N GLY A 422 -1.78 12.19 2.23
CA GLY A 422 -1.83 12.00 0.77
C GLY A 422 -0.47 11.82 0.07
N LYS A 423 0.64 11.71 0.81
CA LYS A 423 1.99 11.50 0.28
C LYS A 423 2.16 10.06 -0.21
N VAL A 424 1.61 9.78 -1.38
CA VAL A 424 1.61 8.47 -2.02
C VAL A 424 2.40 8.55 -3.33
N VAL A 425 3.39 7.66 -3.49
CA VAL A 425 4.21 7.57 -4.71
C VAL A 425 4.15 6.16 -5.28
N LEU A 426 3.73 6.04 -6.53
CA LEU A 426 3.65 4.77 -7.27
C LEU A 426 4.86 4.62 -8.18
N SER A 427 5.58 3.50 -8.07
CA SER A 427 6.68 3.13 -8.96
C SER A 427 6.29 1.91 -9.79
N LEU A 428 6.40 1.98 -11.11
CA LEU A 428 6.11 0.82 -11.97
C LEU A 428 7.06 -0.35 -11.67
N GLU A 429 6.49 -1.53 -11.40
CA GLU A 429 7.20 -2.81 -11.28
C GLU A 429 6.85 -3.72 -12.48
N GLY A 430 6.11 -4.82 -12.27
CA GLY A 430 5.65 -5.76 -13.29
C GLY A 430 4.41 -5.32 -14.10
N GLY A 431 3.75 -6.28 -14.76
CA GLY A 431 2.64 -6.06 -15.68
C GLY A 431 3.06 -6.08 -17.15
N TYR A 432 2.53 -7.06 -17.89
CA TYR A 432 3.06 -7.48 -19.19
C TYR A 432 2.00 -7.54 -20.29
N ASN A 433 0.71 -7.52 -19.94
CA ASN A 433 -0.35 -7.15 -20.87
C ASN A 433 -0.41 -5.62 -21.03
N LEU A 434 0.02 -5.10 -22.19
CA LEU A 434 0.14 -3.65 -22.44
C LEU A 434 -1.18 -2.87 -22.25
N ASN A 435 -2.33 -3.48 -22.54
CA ASN A 435 -3.62 -2.81 -22.39
C ASN A 435 -4.00 -2.74 -20.91
N SER A 436 -4.01 -3.88 -20.22
CA SER A 436 -4.35 -3.93 -18.78
C SER A 436 -3.37 -3.08 -17.96
N LEU A 437 -2.08 -3.15 -18.27
CA LEU A 437 -1.03 -2.33 -17.66
C LEU A 437 -1.32 -0.83 -17.82
N SER A 438 -1.50 -0.37 -19.06
CA SER A 438 -1.64 1.07 -19.33
C SER A 438 -2.95 1.64 -18.79
N TYR A 439 -4.05 0.88 -18.83
CA TYR A 439 -5.31 1.29 -18.21
C TYR A 439 -5.18 1.34 -16.69
N SER A 440 -4.59 0.32 -16.06
CA SER A 440 -4.47 0.27 -14.60
C SER A 440 -3.64 1.42 -14.05
N MET A 441 -2.46 1.67 -14.62
CA MET A 441 -1.61 2.76 -14.16
C MET A 441 -2.20 4.15 -14.45
N SER A 442 -2.93 4.30 -15.57
CA SER A 442 -3.66 5.54 -15.88
C SER A 442 -4.82 5.78 -14.92
N THR A 443 -5.54 4.72 -14.52
CA THR A 443 -6.58 4.81 -13.49
C THR A 443 -5.99 5.23 -12.15
N CYS A 444 -4.85 4.67 -11.73
CA CYS A 444 -4.17 5.12 -10.51
C CYS A 444 -3.81 6.61 -10.57
N MET A 445 -3.22 7.08 -11.68
CA MET A 445 -2.90 8.52 -11.84
C MET A 445 -4.16 9.39 -11.82
N ALA A 446 -5.26 8.95 -12.44
CA ALA A 446 -6.53 9.65 -12.37
C ALA A 446 -7.04 9.74 -10.93
N THR A 447 -6.98 8.66 -10.15
CA THR A 447 -7.33 8.67 -8.73
C THR A 447 -6.47 9.65 -7.93
N LEU A 448 -5.15 9.68 -8.14
CA LEU A 448 -4.23 10.63 -7.49
C LEU A 448 -4.52 12.10 -7.84
N LEU A 449 -4.98 12.36 -9.06
CA LEU A 449 -5.49 13.68 -9.48
C LEU A 449 -6.85 14.03 -8.86
N GLY A 450 -7.44 13.11 -8.10
CA GLY A 450 -8.72 13.27 -7.41
C GLY A 450 -9.92 12.95 -8.29
N TYR A 451 -9.77 12.27 -9.42
CA TYR A 451 -10.93 11.82 -10.18
C TYR A 451 -11.70 10.74 -9.39
N PRO A 452 -13.04 10.71 -9.46
CA PRO A 452 -13.82 9.67 -8.80
C PRO A 452 -13.41 8.27 -9.27
N CYS A 453 -13.29 7.33 -8.33
CA CYS A 453 -13.00 5.94 -8.67
C CYS A 453 -14.15 5.35 -9.51
N PRO A 454 -13.85 4.57 -10.56
CA PRO A 454 -14.86 3.83 -11.29
C PRO A 454 -15.62 2.87 -10.38
N MET A 455 -16.91 2.63 -10.64
CA MET A 455 -17.71 1.70 -9.85
C MET A 455 -17.16 0.26 -9.99
N LEU A 456 -17.05 -0.45 -8.86
CA LEU A 456 -16.79 -1.89 -8.84
C LEU A 456 -18.11 -2.66 -8.86
N GLY A 457 -18.06 -3.90 -9.35
CA GLY A 457 -19.20 -4.81 -9.30
C GLY A 457 -19.45 -5.38 -7.90
N ASN A 458 -20.28 -6.42 -7.82
CA ASN A 458 -20.49 -7.14 -6.57
C ASN A 458 -19.20 -7.85 -6.14
N LEU A 459 -18.72 -7.54 -4.94
CA LEU A 459 -17.48 -8.09 -4.40
C LEU A 459 -17.80 -9.17 -3.36
N ILE A 460 -17.54 -10.42 -3.71
CA ILE A 460 -17.58 -11.56 -2.79
C ILE A 460 -16.26 -12.30 -2.97
N PRO A 461 -15.35 -12.26 -1.98
CA PRO A 461 -14.08 -12.96 -2.09
C PRO A 461 -14.32 -14.47 -2.05
N ASN A 462 -13.50 -15.21 -2.78
CA ASN A 462 -13.52 -16.66 -2.74
C ASN A 462 -13.01 -17.21 -1.40
N GLU A 463 -13.39 -18.46 -1.08
CA GLU A 463 -13.08 -19.08 0.22
C GLU A 463 -11.57 -19.22 0.49
N ARG A 464 -10.75 -19.45 -0.54
CA ARG A 464 -9.29 -19.58 -0.37
C ARG A 464 -8.64 -18.27 0.03
N ALA A 465 -9.08 -17.16 -0.56
CA ALA A 465 -8.62 -15.84 -0.14
C ALA A 465 -9.04 -15.52 1.30
N VAL A 466 -10.24 -15.96 1.70
CA VAL A 466 -10.73 -15.78 3.07
C VAL A 466 -9.89 -16.54 4.08
N GLU A 467 -9.55 -17.80 3.77
CA GLU A 467 -8.62 -18.60 4.58
C GLU A 467 -7.28 -17.88 4.73
N THR A 468 -6.66 -17.44 3.62
CA THR A 468 -5.40 -16.69 3.66
C THR A 468 -5.51 -15.40 4.49
N ILE A 469 -6.59 -14.63 4.34
CA ILE A 469 -6.79 -13.39 5.11
C ILE A 469 -6.85 -13.70 6.60
N ARG A 470 -7.55 -14.77 7.00
CA ARG A 470 -7.61 -15.21 8.40
C ARG A 470 -6.25 -15.62 8.92
N ASP A 471 -5.50 -16.41 8.18
CA ASP A 471 -4.16 -16.87 8.58
C ASP A 471 -3.20 -15.69 8.80
N VAL A 472 -3.27 -14.67 7.94
CA VAL A 472 -2.50 -13.44 8.08
C VAL A 472 -2.93 -12.65 9.31
N ILE A 473 -4.24 -12.46 9.52
CA ILE A 473 -4.78 -11.78 10.70
C ILE A 473 -4.34 -12.48 11.99
N GLU A 474 -4.50 -13.81 12.05
CA GLU A 474 -4.12 -14.61 13.22
C GLU A 474 -2.64 -14.47 13.55
N THR A 475 -1.80 -14.48 12.52
CA THR A 475 -0.36 -14.30 12.66
C THR A 475 0.00 -12.90 13.18
N HIS A 476 -0.72 -11.88 12.72
CA HIS A 476 -0.37 -10.47 12.94
C HIS A 476 -1.09 -9.79 14.11
N LYS A 477 -2.18 -10.34 14.65
CA LYS A 477 -2.96 -9.73 15.75
C LYS A 477 -2.18 -9.52 17.06
N GLN A 478 -1.09 -10.25 17.23
CA GLN A 478 -0.16 -10.04 18.35
C GLN A 478 0.67 -8.76 18.21
N TYR A 479 0.93 -8.30 16.99
CA TYR A 479 1.73 -7.10 16.70
C TYR A 479 0.87 -5.86 16.45
N TRP A 480 -0.34 -6.04 15.91
CA TRP A 480 -1.22 -4.96 15.48
C TRP A 480 -2.56 -5.06 16.19
N THR A 481 -2.81 -4.09 17.07
CA THR A 481 -4.00 -4.04 17.93
C THR A 481 -5.28 -3.85 17.13
N SER A 482 -5.19 -3.17 15.99
CA SER A 482 -6.27 -3.02 15.01
C SER A 482 -6.79 -4.33 14.44
N LEU A 483 -6.04 -5.43 14.56
CA LEU A 483 -6.43 -6.76 14.09
C LEU A 483 -6.99 -7.68 15.20
N ARG A 484 -6.92 -7.29 16.48
CA ARG A 484 -7.38 -8.14 17.59
C ARG A 484 -8.90 -8.40 17.61
N GLY A 485 -9.68 -7.63 16.86
CA GLY A 485 -11.13 -7.78 16.76
C GLY A 485 -11.62 -8.59 15.56
N TYR A 486 -10.77 -9.41 14.95
CA TYR A 486 -11.09 -10.19 13.76
C TYR A 486 -11.18 -11.69 14.04
#